data_AF-A0A7C8CV32-F1
#
_entry.id   AF-A0A7C8CV32-F1
#
_cell.length_a   1.000
_cell.length_b   1.000
_cell.length_c   1.000
_cell.angle_alpha   90.00
_cell.angle_beta   90.00
_cell.angle_gamma   90.00
#
_symmetry.space_group_name_H-M   'P 1'
#
loop_
_entity.id
_entity.type
_entity.pdbx_description
1 polymer ?
#
loop_
_entity_poly.entity_id
_entity_poly.type
_entity_poly.pdbx_seq_one_letter_code
_entity_poly.pdbx_strand_id
1 'polypeptide(L)'
;MASTLKIDYIDLKIDTDRMTHGKEVAARIRGEQQGGIPWMVILDGKGNKLITGDGPEGNIGCPVSTGERAHFIEMLQKTRNLLNESQMAIITTQLQLFADKITASRKR
;
A
#
# COMPACT_ATOMS: atom_id res chain seq x y z
N MET A 1 8.55 3.76 -9.57
CA MET A 1 7.44 3.80 -8.61
C MET A 1 7.96 4.24 -7.25
N ALA A 2 8.93 3.52 -6.69
CA ALA A 2 9.53 3.86 -5.41
C ALA A 2 10.15 5.27 -5.34
N SER A 3 10.83 5.74 -6.39
CA SER A 3 11.39 7.11 -6.43
C SER A 3 10.30 8.19 -6.39
N THR A 4 9.17 7.96 -7.05
CA THR A 4 8.04 8.90 -7.07
C THR A 4 7.33 8.93 -5.72
N LEU A 5 7.05 7.78 -5.11
CA LEU A 5 6.39 7.72 -3.80
C LEU A 5 7.17 8.46 -2.70
N LYS A 6 8.51 8.45 -2.77
CA LYS A 6 9.38 9.14 -1.80
C LYS A 6 9.25 10.66 -1.76
N ILE A 7 8.53 11.25 -2.72
CA ILE A 7 8.24 12.70 -2.72
C ILE A 7 7.32 13.05 -1.53
N ASP A 8 6.38 12.17 -1.19
CA ASP A 8 5.40 12.39 -0.10
C ASP A 8 5.50 11.39 1.05
N TYR A 9 6.00 10.17 0.77
CA TYR A 9 5.89 9.05 1.69
C TYR A 9 7.26 8.56 2.16
N ILE A 10 7.32 8.25 3.45
CA ILE A 10 8.40 7.45 4.03
C ILE A 10 7.91 5.99 4.05
N ASP A 11 8.53 5.15 3.21
CA ASP A 11 8.22 3.73 3.18
C ASP A 11 8.89 3.01 4.36
N LEU A 12 8.07 2.37 5.20
CA LEU A 12 8.51 1.65 6.38
C LEU A 12 7.95 0.23 6.35
N LYS A 13 8.85 -0.74 6.25
CA LYS A 13 8.51 -2.15 6.37
C LYS A 13 8.53 -2.57 7.83
N ILE A 14 7.48 -3.27 8.26
CA ILE A 14 7.45 -4.04 9.51
C ILE A 14 7.45 -5.52 9.13
N ASP A 15 8.49 -6.24 9.57
CA ASP A 15 8.58 -7.69 9.41
C ASP A 15 8.24 -8.36 10.73
N THR A 16 7.08 -9.00 10.81
CA THR A 16 6.55 -9.55 12.06
C THR A 16 7.41 -10.67 12.63
N ASP A 17 8.16 -11.38 11.80
CA ASP A 17 8.95 -12.54 12.25
C ASP A 17 10.43 -12.21 12.46
N ARG A 18 10.97 -11.21 11.73
CA ARG A 18 12.41 -10.89 11.78
C ARG A 18 12.76 -9.66 12.61
N MET A 19 11.85 -8.71 12.79
CA MET A 19 12.13 -7.51 13.59
C MET A 19 11.80 -7.76 15.05
N THR A 20 12.70 -7.35 15.95
CA THR A 20 12.41 -7.31 17.38
C THR A 20 11.14 -6.50 17.63
N HIS A 21 10.17 -7.08 18.33
CA HIS A 21 8.84 -6.54 18.57
C HIS A 21 7.97 -6.29 17.30
N GLY A 22 8.29 -6.91 16.18
CA GLY A 22 7.58 -6.70 14.92
C GLY A 22 6.09 -7.05 14.99
N LYS A 23 5.73 -8.15 15.68
CA LYS A 23 4.32 -8.55 15.90
C LYS A 23 3.57 -7.54 16.73
N GLU A 24 4.17 -7.06 17.81
CA GLU A 24 3.57 -6.12 18.75
C GLU A 24 3.34 -4.76 18.09
N VAL A 25 4.32 -4.27 17.30
CA VAL A 25 4.18 -3.02 16.54
C VAL A 25 3.12 -3.17 15.45
N ALA A 26 3.13 -4.27 14.69
CA ALA A 26 2.11 -4.53 13.67
C ALA A 26 0.70 -4.64 14.27
N ALA A 27 0.54 -5.33 15.40
CA ALA A 27 -0.73 -5.47 16.12
C ALA A 27 -1.22 -4.12 16.66
N ARG A 28 -0.34 -3.30 17.25
CA ARG A 28 -0.68 -1.96 17.73
C ARG A 28 -1.17 -1.07 16.59
N ILE A 29 -0.50 -1.12 15.44
CA ILE A 29 -0.88 -0.32 14.27
C ILE A 29 -2.17 -0.88 13.68
N ARG A 30 -2.32 -2.18 13.46
CA ARG A 30 -3.51 -2.74 12.81
C ARG A 30 -4.76 -2.65 13.71
N GLY A 31 -4.62 -2.82 15.01
CA GLY A 31 -5.73 -2.88 15.96
C GLY A 31 -6.50 -4.19 15.82
N GLU A 32 -7.83 -4.14 15.97
CA GLU A 32 -8.72 -5.31 15.91
C GLU A 32 -8.99 -5.82 14.48
N GLN A 33 -8.48 -5.12 13.45
CA GLN A 33 -8.69 -5.49 12.06
C GLN A 33 -8.01 -6.83 11.74
N GLN A 34 -8.81 -7.78 11.26
CA GLN A 34 -8.34 -9.11 10.86
C GLN A 34 -7.93 -9.15 9.38
N GLY A 35 -7.14 -10.15 9.00
CA GLY A 35 -6.77 -10.43 7.61
C GLY A 35 -5.31 -10.84 7.43
N GLY A 36 -4.92 -11.13 6.20
CA GLY A 36 -3.56 -11.61 5.87
C GLY A 36 -2.47 -10.53 5.90
N ILE A 37 -1.23 -10.98 5.74
CA ILE A 37 -0.06 -10.17 5.37
C ILE A 37 0.38 -10.54 3.93
N PRO A 38 0.96 -9.62 3.14
CA PRO A 38 1.29 -8.23 3.47
C PRO A 38 0.03 -7.38 3.70
N TRP A 39 0.12 -6.37 4.57
CA TRP A 39 -0.91 -5.37 4.83
C TRP A 39 -0.23 -4.00 4.94
N MET A 40 -0.92 -2.94 4.51
CA MET A 40 -0.36 -1.60 4.47
C MET A 40 -1.33 -0.57 5.05
N VAL A 41 -0.78 0.56 5.50
CA VAL A 41 -1.53 1.70 6.04
C VAL A 41 -0.74 2.98 5.82
N ILE A 42 -1.43 4.07 5.54
CA ILE A 42 -0.82 5.41 5.50
C ILE A 42 -1.18 6.13 6.80
N LEU A 43 -0.14 6.65 7.46
CA LEU A 43 -0.26 7.40 8.70
C LEU A 43 0.04 8.88 8.46
N ASP A 44 -0.53 9.76 9.29
CA ASP A 44 -0.11 11.17 9.36
C ASP A 44 1.22 11.32 10.13
N GLY A 45 1.73 12.56 10.19
CA GLY A 45 2.96 12.88 10.93
C GLY A 45 2.89 12.69 12.45
N LYS A 46 1.70 12.40 13.01
CA LYS A 46 1.47 12.09 14.42
C LYS A 46 1.27 10.58 14.67
N GLY A 47 1.26 9.77 13.61
CA GLY A 47 1.04 8.32 13.67
C GLY A 47 -0.44 7.91 13.63
N ASN A 48 -1.38 8.82 13.36
CA ASN A 48 -2.78 8.48 13.17
C ASN A 48 -3.01 7.85 11.80
N LYS A 49 -3.91 6.87 11.71
CA LYS A 49 -4.28 6.27 10.42
C LYS A 49 -5.07 7.26 9.57
N LEU A 50 -4.63 7.46 8.33
CA LEU A 50 -5.40 8.19 7.31
C LEU A 50 -6.24 7.22 6.47
N ILE A 51 -5.66 6.11 6.04
CA ILE A 51 -6.33 5.06 5.27
C ILE A 51 -5.55 3.74 5.33
N THR A 52 -6.27 2.62 5.32
CA THR A 52 -5.73 1.25 5.39
C THR A 52 -5.81 0.53 4.05
N GLY A 53 -5.00 -0.52 3.88
CA GLY A 53 -5.05 -1.41 2.73
C GLY A 53 -6.28 -2.32 2.68
N ASP A 54 -7.17 -2.26 3.67
CA ASP A 54 -8.47 -2.92 3.60
C ASP A 54 -9.42 -2.09 2.73
N GLY A 55 -9.64 -2.55 1.51
CA GLY A 55 -10.61 -1.99 0.56
C GLY A 55 -11.98 -2.66 0.69
N PRO A 56 -12.92 -2.37 -0.23
CA PRO A 56 -14.27 -2.94 -0.20
C PRO A 56 -14.31 -4.47 -0.22
N GLU A 57 -13.30 -5.11 -0.82
CA GLU A 57 -13.17 -6.58 -0.93
C GLU A 57 -12.20 -7.17 0.12
N GLY A 58 -11.73 -6.36 1.07
CA GLY A 58 -10.77 -6.76 2.10
C GLY A 58 -9.34 -6.29 1.82
N ASN A 59 -8.36 -6.91 2.48
CA ASN A 59 -6.96 -6.53 2.38
C ASN A 59 -6.43 -6.69 0.95
N ILE A 60 -5.96 -5.59 0.35
CA ILE A 60 -5.44 -5.57 -1.02
C ILE A 60 -4.06 -6.22 -1.18
N GLY A 61 -3.37 -6.52 -0.08
CA GLY A 61 -2.09 -7.23 -0.07
C GLY A 61 -1.07 -6.67 -1.07
N CYS A 62 -0.85 -7.40 -2.17
CA CYS A 62 -0.07 -6.94 -3.31
C CYS A 62 -1.02 -6.58 -4.45
N PRO A 63 -1.25 -5.28 -4.73
CA PRO A 63 -2.33 -4.87 -5.63
C PRO A 63 -2.13 -5.36 -7.07
N VAL A 64 -2.95 -6.32 -7.50
CA VAL A 64 -2.93 -6.91 -8.84
C VAL A 64 -4.30 -6.89 -9.48
N SER A 65 -5.39 -7.11 -8.75
CA SER A 65 -6.74 -7.00 -9.29
C SER A 65 -7.11 -5.54 -9.58
N THR A 66 -8.14 -5.31 -10.40
CA THR A 66 -8.60 -3.95 -10.69
C THR A 66 -9.07 -3.22 -9.42
N GLY A 67 -9.82 -3.91 -8.55
CA GLY A 67 -10.29 -3.35 -7.28
C GLY A 67 -9.16 -3.03 -6.31
N GLU A 68 -8.17 -3.93 -6.19
CA GLU A 68 -7.00 -3.72 -5.35
C GLU A 68 -6.17 -2.51 -5.82
N ARG A 69 -5.94 -2.39 -7.13
CA ARG A 69 -5.22 -1.25 -7.71
C ARG A 69 -5.99 0.05 -7.50
N ALA A 70 -7.30 0.04 -7.71
CA ALA A 70 -8.14 1.22 -7.52
C ALA A 70 -8.06 1.73 -6.08
N HIS A 71 -8.17 0.83 -5.09
CA HIS A 71 -8.04 1.20 -3.68
C HIS A 71 -6.65 1.74 -3.35
N PHE A 72 -5.58 1.11 -3.86
CA PHE A 72 -4.22 1.65 -3.67
C PHE A 72 -4.04 3.06 -4.24
N ILE A 73 -4.59 3.33 -5.42
CA ILE A 73 -4.55 4.69 -6.01
C ILE A 73 -5.40 5.67 -5.19
N GLU A 74 -6.57 5.27 -4.71
CA GLU A 74 -7.41 6.08 -3.82
C GLU A 74 -6.66 6.44 -2.52
N MET A 75 -5.94 5.48 -1.93
CA MET A 75 -5.10 5.73 -0.76
C MET A 75 -4.14 6.88 -1.02
N LEU A 76 -3.41 6.84 -2.13
CA LEU A 76 -2.46 7.89 -2.50
C LEU A 76 -3.14 9.21 -2.83
N GLN A 77 -4.29 9.19 -3.52
CA GLN A 77 -5.05 10.39 -3.86
C GLN A 77 -5.55 11.14 -2.62
N LYS A 78 -5.99 10.40 -1.60
CA LYS A 78 -6.49 10.98 -0.35
C LYS A 78 -5.41 11.55 0.55
N THR A 79 -4.19 11.02 0.48
CA THR A 79 -3.13 11.35 1.46
C THR A 79 -1.94 12.09 0.89
N ARG A 80 -1.79 12.17 -0.43
CA ARG A 80 -0.68 12.92 -1.04
C ARG A 80 -0.73 14.40 -0.68
N ASN A 81 0.43 15.04 -0.67
CA ASN A 81 0.58 16.46 -0.39
C ASN A 81 1.35 17.19 -1.52
N LEU A 82 2.50 16.65 -1.93
CA LEU A 82 3.40 17.21 -2.94
C LEU A 82 3.32 16.50 -4.29
N LEU A 83 2.83 15.26 -4.34
CA LEU A 83 2.66 14.52 -5.59
C LEU A 83 1.63 15.20 -6.49
N ASN A 84 2.09 15.65 -7.65
CA ASN A 84 1.20 16.21 -8.66
C ASN A 84 0.56 15.13 -9.55
N GLU A 85 -0.31 15.55 -10.47
CA GLU A 85 -1.04 14.63 -11.34
C GLU A 85 -0.15 13.84 -12.31
N SER A 86 0.92 14.43 -12.82
CA SER A 86 1.82 13.70 -13.73
C SER A 86 2.58 12.60 -12.98
N GLN A 87 2.96 12.85 -11.73
CA GLN A 87 3.58 11.86 -10.86
C GLN A 87 2.61 10.76 -10.45
N MET A 88 1.34 11.10 -10.17
CA MET A 88 0.29 10.09 -9.95
C MET A 88 0.06 9.23 -11.18
N ALA A 89 0.04 9.82 -12.39
CA ALA A 89 -0.08 9.05 -13.63
C ALA A 89 1.08 8.06 -13.79
N ILE A 90 2.31 8.46 -13.48
CA ILE A 90 3.48 7.56 -13.49
C ILE A 90 3.28 6.37 -12.53
N ILE A 91 2.80 6.62 -11.32
CA ILE A 91 2.53 5.56 -10.33
C ILE A 91 1.46 4.60 -10.87
N THR A 92 0.35 5.13 -11.37
CA THR A 92 -0.76 4.33 -11.95
C THR A 92 -0.28 3.45 -13.10
N THR A 93 0.49 4.00 -14.04
CA THR A 93 1.04 3.25 -15.17
C THR A 93 1.98 2.14 -14.70
N GLN A 94 2.86 2.42 -13.74
CA GLN A 94 3.82 1.42 -13.25
C GLN A 94 3.12 0.30 -12.46
N LEU A 95 2.07 0.63 -11.70
CA LEU A 95 1.25 -0.36 -11.02
C LEU A 95 0.51 -1.26 -12.01
N GLN A 96 -0.01 -0.69 -13.11
CA GLN A 96 -0.63 -1.47 -14.18
C GLN A 96 0.37 -2.43 -14.85
N LEU A 97 1.55 -1.93 -15.22
CA LEU A 97 2.61 -2.76 -15.82
C LEU A 97 3.05 -3.90 -14.90
N PHE A 98 3.11 -3.66 -13.59
CA PHE A 98 3.37 -4.69 -12.60
C PHE A 98 2.26 -5.76 -12.59
N ALA A 99 0.99 -5.35 -12.54
CA ALA A 99 -0.14 -6.27 -12.55
C ALA A 99 -0.20 -7.12 -13.84
N ASP A 100 0.11 -6.52 -14.99
CA ASP A 100 0.18 -7.23 -16.27
C ASP A 100 1.27 -8.31 -16.25
N LYS A 101 2.47 -7.97 -15.72
CA LYS A 101 3.58 -8.91 -15.57
C LYS A 101 3.22 -10.08 -14.65
N ILE A 102 2.61 -9.82 -13.50
CA ILE A 102 2.17 -10.87 -12.57
C ILE A 102 1.10 -11.76 -13.23
N THR A 103 0.10 -11.16 -13.85
CA THR A 103 -0.97 -11.89 -14.52
C THR A 103 -0.44 -12.78 -15.65
N ALA A 104 0.52 -12.29 -16.44
CA ALA A 104 1.17 -13.07 -17.49
C ALA A 104 1.98 -14.25 -16.92
N SER A 105 2.65 -14.07 -15.77
CA SER A 105 3.42 -15.14 -15.12
C SER A 105 2.55 -16.25 -14.53
N ARG A 106 1.34 -15.93 -14.06
CA ARG A 106 0.37 -16.89 -13.49
C ARG A 106 -0.35 -17.76 -14.54
N LYS A 107 -0.30 -17.36 -15.81
CA LYS A 107 -0.89 -18.11 -16.94
C LYS A 107 0.06 -19.16 -17.54
N ARG A 108 1.29 -19.26 -17.03
CA ARG A 108 2.30 -20.22 -17.49
C ARG A 108 2.31 -21.47 -16.61
#